data_AF-A0A3Z9C1K3-F1
#
_entry.id   AF-A0A3Z9C1K3-F1
#
_cell.length_a   1.000
_cell.length_b   1.000
_cell.length_c   1.000
_cell.angle_alpha   90.00
_cell.angle_beta   90.00
_cell.angle_gamma   90.00
#
_symmetry.space_group_name_H-M   'P 1'
#
loop_
_entity.id
_entity.type
_entity.pdbx_description
1 polymer ?
#
loop_
_entity_poly.entity_id
_entity_poly.type
_entity_poly.pdbx_seq_one_letter_code
_entity_poly.pdbx_strand_id
1 'polypeptide(L)'
;MPRRSILSATERESLLALPDAKDELIRHYTFNETDLSVIRQRRGAANRLGFAVQLCYLRFPGTFLGVDEPPFPPLLRMVAAQLKMPVESWSEYGQREQTRREHLVELQTVFGFKPFTMSHYRQAVHTLTELALQTDKGIVLASALVENLRRQSIILPAMNAIERASAEAITRANRRIYAALTDSLLSPHRQRLDELLKRKDGSKVTWLAWLRQSPAKPNSRHMLEHIERLKSWQALDLPAGIERQVHQNRLLKIAREGGQMTPADLAKFEVQRRYATLVALAIEGMATVTDEIIDLHDRIIGKLFNAAKNKHQQQFQASGKAINDKVRMYGRIGQALIEAKQSGSDPFAAIEAVMPWDTFAASVTEAQTLARPADFDFLHHIGESYATLRRYAPQFLGVLKLRAAPAAKGVLDAIDMLRGMNSDSARKVPADAPTAFIKPRWAKLVLTDDGIDRRYYELCALSELKNALRSGDVWVHGSR
;
A
#
# COMPACT_ATOMS: atom_id res chain seq x y z
N MET A 1 -5.65 8.75 34.68
CA MET A 1 -5.66 7.50 33.89
C MET A 1 -4.30 6.84 34.00
N PRO A 2 -4.20 5.53 34.32
CA PRO A 2 -2.92 4.84 34.32
C PRO A 2 -2.31 4.97 32.92
N ARG A 3 -1.05 5.40 32.83
CA ARG A 3 -0.34 5.49 31.56
C ARG A 3 -0.31 4.09 30.96
N ARG A 4 -0.97 3.89 29.81
CA ARG A 4 -0.83 2.64 29.04
C ARG A 4 0.65 2.40 28.81
N SER A 5 1.13 1.22 29.22
CA SER A 5 2.49 0.80 28.94
C SER A 5 2.72 0.80 27.43
N ILE A 6 3.88 1.29 26.99
CA ILE A 6 4.28 1.23 25.58
C ILE A 6 4.94 -0.11 25.20
N LEU A 7 5.25 -0.95 26.20
CA LEU A 7 5.78 -2.30 26.05
C LEU A 7 4.82 -3.31 26.68
N SER A 8 4.63 -4.45 26.01
CA SER A 8 4.03 -5.65 26.58
C SER A 8 4.97 -6.32 27.59
N ALA A 9 4.45 -7.27 28.39
CA ALA A 9 5.27 -8.04 29.32
C ALA A 9 6.40 -8.80 28.58
N THR A 10 6.07 -9.46 27.47
CA THR A 10 7.04 -10.18 26.64
C THR A 10 8.11 -9.28 26.05
N GLU A 11 7.75 -8.04 25.65
CA GLU A 11 8.73 -7.06 25.16
C GLU A 11 9.66 -6.54 26.27
N ARG A 12 9.18 -6.45 27.51
CA ARG A 12 10.06 -6.08 28.64
C ARG A 12 11.06 -7.19 28.94
N GLU A 13 10.60 -8.43 28.93
CA GLU A 13 11.45 -9.60 29.15
C GLU A 13 12.51 -9.72 28.06
N SER A 14 12.15 -9.51 26.78
CA SER A 14 13.09 -9.66 25.67
C SER A 14 14.23 -8.63 25.69
N LEU A 15 14.02 -7.42 26.22
CA LEU A 15 15.06 -6.39 26.34
C LEU A 15 16.21 -6.78 27.27
N LEU A 16 15.90 -7.59 28.29
CA LEU A 16 16.82 -8.01 29.34
C LEU A 16 17.10 -9.52 29.30
N ALA A 17 16.61 -10.21 28.27
CA ALA A 17 16.80 -11.65 28.12
C ALA A 17 18.29 -11.98 28.04
N LEU A 18 18.71 -12.91 28.89
CA LEU A 18 20.06 -13.44 28.90
C LEU A 18 20.19 -14.53 27.83
N PRO A 19 21.34 -14.62 27.14
CA PRO A 19 21.57 -15.67 26.18
C PRO A 19 21.60 -17.04 26.87
N ASP A 20 20.97 -18.05 26.25
CA ASP A 20 20.98 -19.45 26.69
C ASP A 20 21.90 -20.32 25.82
N ALA A 21 22.18 -19.90 24.59
CA ALA A 21 23.13 -20.54 23.68
C ALA A 21 24.57 -20.41 24.20
N LYS A 22 25.32 -21.52 24.18
CA LYS A 22 26.69 -21.60 24.69
C LYS A 22 27.64 -20.59 24.04
N ASP A 23 27.53 -20.39 22.73
CA ASP A 23 28.43 -19.48 22.00
C ASP A 23 28.19 -18.00 22.38
N GLU A 24 26.94 -17.63 22.65
CA GLU A 24 26.59 -16.28 23.10
C GLU A 24 27.01 -16.06 24.56
N LEU A 25 26.83 -17.06 25.43
CA LEU A 25 27.38 -17.05 26.79
C LEU A 25 28.90 -16.81 26.77
N ILE A 26 29.63 -17.54 25.91
CA ILE A 26 31.09 -17.37 25.74
C ILE A 26 31.41 -15.95 25.27
N ARG A 27 30.69 -15.44 24.26
CA ARG A 27 30.90 -14.10 23.72
C ARG A 27 30.76 -13.00 24.77
N HIS A 28 29.79 -13.11 25.68
CA HIS A 28 29.49 -12.07 26.65
C HIS A 28 30.22 -12.22 28.00
N TYR A 29 30.55 -13.45 28.40
CA TYR A 29 30.94 -13.75 29.79
C TYR A 29 32.31 -14.41 29.96
N THR A 30 33.13 -14.46 28.91
CA THR A 30 34.52 -14.91 29.04
C THR A 30 35.37 -13.84 29.72
N PHE A 31 36.14 -14.24 30.75
CA PHE A 31 37.07 -13.35 31.44
C PHE A 31 38.44 -13.34 30.78
N ASN A 32 39.02 -12.15 30.65
CA ASN A 32 40.44 -12.00 30.30
C ASN A 32 41.32 -12.00 31.57
N GLU A 33 42.64 -11.96 31.41
CA GLU A 33 43.57 -11.97 32.57
C GLU A 33 43.42 -10.74 33.47
N THR A 34 43.07 -9.58 32.92
CA THR A 34 42.79 -8.36 33.70
C THR A 34 41.57 -8.57 34.60
N ASP A 35 40.49 -9.14 34.06
CA ASP A 35 39.28 -9.47 34.81
C ASP A 35 39.62 -10.43 35.97
N LEU A 36 40.34 -11.52 35.65
CA LEU A 36 40.72 -12.53 36.64
C LEU A 36 41.62 -11.96 37.74
N SER A 37 42.55 -11.07 37.38
CA SER A 37 43.42 -10.37 38.34
C SER A 37 42.59 -9.56 39.35
N VAL A 38 41.63 -8.76 38.88
CA VAL A 38 40.74 -7.96 39.73
C VAL A 38 39.84 -8.85 40.60
N ILE A 39 39.25 -9.90 40.00
CA ILE A 39 38.39 -10.84 40.74
C ILE A 39 39.16 -11.53 41.87
N ARG A 40 40.41 -11.96 41.63
CA ARG A 40 41.24 -12.68 42.63
C ARG A 40 41.57 -11.84 43.88
N GLN A 41 41.52 -10.51 43.78
CA GLN A 41 41.74 -9.60 44.91
C GLN A 41 40.65 -9.70 45.98
N ARG A 42 39.46 -10.21 45.64
CA ARG A 42 38.37 -10.39 46.62
C ARG A 42 38.69 -11.52 47.60
N ARG A 43 38.34 -11.34 48.87
CA ARG A 43 38.54 -12.35 49.93
C ARG A 43 37.38 -13.36 49.95
N GLY A 44 37.71 -14.65 49.88
CA GLY A 44 36.74 -15.76 49.96
C GLY A 44 36.09 -16.12 48.61
N ALA A 45 35.70 -17.38 48.46
CA ALA A 45 35.08 -17.89 47.24
C ALA A 45 33.76 -17.17 46.91
N ALA A 46 32.92 -16.91 47.92
CA ALA A 46 31.64 -16.23 47.77
C ALA A 46 31.78 -14.83 47.14
N ASN A 47 32.72 -14.02 47.64
CA ASN A 47 32.93 -12.67 47.12
C ASN A 47 33.57 -12.66 45.73
N ARG A 48 34.48 -13.60 45.43
CA ARG A 48 35.08 -13.75 44.09
C ARG A 48 34.02 -14.14 43.06
N LEU A 49 33.23 -15.18 43.35
CA LEU A 49 32.13 -15.62 42.50
C LEU A 49 31.09 -14.51 42.33
N GLY A 50 30.68 -13.89 43.43
CA GLY A 50 29.70 -12.82 43.45
C GLY A 50 30.10 -11.59 42.64
N PHE A 51 31.33 -11.13 42.81
CA PHE A 51 31.89 -10.00 42.05
C PHE A 51 31.95 -10.32 40.55
N ALA A 52 32.37 -11.53 40.19
CA ALA A 52 32.45 -11.97 38.80
C ALA A 52 31.07 -12.09 38.12
N VAL A 53 30.08 -12.65 38.82
CA VAL A 53 28.70 -12.72 38.31
C VAL A 53 28.14 -11.31 38.10
N GLN A 54 28.36 -10.39 39.06
CA GLN A 54 27.92 -8.99 38.89
C GLN A 54 28.60 -8.29 37.71
N LEU A 55 29.90 -8.54 37.49
CA LEU A 55 30.60 -8.06 36.30
C LEU A 55 29.95 -8.58 35.00
N CYS A 56 29.60 -9.88 34.95
CA CYS A 56 28.91 -10.44 33.80
C CYS A 56 27.56 -9.76 33.54
N TYR A 57 26.74 -9.54 34.57
CA TYR A 57 25.46 -8.83 34.44
C TYR A 57 25.61 -7.38 33.96
N LEU A 58 26.66 -6.68 34.42
CA LEU A 58 26.99 -5.33 33.95
C LEU A 58 27.46 -5.32 32.49
N ARG A 59 28.16 -6.37 32.03
CA ARG A 59 28.53 -6.53 30.61
C ARG A 59 27.31 -6.80 29.74
N PHE A 60 26.47 -7.73 30.16
CA PHE A 60 25.21 -8.05 29.53
C PHE A 60 24.28 -8.72 30.56
N PRO A 61 23.03 -8.24 30.75
CA PRO A 61 22.30 -7.31 29.89
C PRO A 61 22.53 -5.84 30.22
N GLY A 62 23.53 -5.49 31.05
CA GLY A 62 23.81 -4.10 31.44
C GLY A 62 23.13 -3.69 32.76
N THR A 63 22.77 -4.66 33.58
CA THR A 63 22.09 -4.46 34.87
C THR A 63 22.97 -4.92 36.03
N PHE A 64 22.54 -4.65 37.27
CA PHE A 64 23.17 -5.17 38.48
C PHE A 64 22.14 -5.96 39.26
N LEU A 65 22.46 -7.19 39.68
CA LEU A 65 21.53 -8.06 40.38
C LEU A 65 21.25 -7.54 41.79
N GLY A 66 19.96 -7.41 42.12
CA GLY A 66 19.46 -7.09 43.46
C GLY A 66 19.79 -8.18 44.49
N VAL A 67 19.62 -7.88 45.78
CA VAL A 67 19.89 -8.82 46.89
C VAL A 67 19.00 -10.06 46.78
N ASP A 68 17.73 -9.87 46.46
CA ASP A 68 16.72 -10.93 46.40
C ASP A 68 16.60 -11.60 45.01
N GLU A 69 17.47 -11.23 44.07
CA GLU A 69 17.44 -11.75 42.71
C GLU A 69 18.46 -12.88 42.51
N PRO A 70 18.02 -14.11 42.20
CA PRO A 70 18.93 -15.20 41.89
C PRO A 70 19.56 -14.98 40.50
N PRO A 71 20.83 -15.35 40.31
CA PRO A 71 21.49 -15.26 39.01
C PRO A 71 20.98 -16.36 38.08
N PHE A 72 21.09 -16.11 36.78
CA PHE A 72 20.72 -17.06 35.75
C PHE A 72 21.61 -18.32 35.82
N PRO A 73 21.05 -19.52 36.02
CA PRO A 73 21.84 -20.71 36.33
C PRO A 73 22.91 -21.09 35.29
N PRO A 74 22.68 -20.96 33.96
CA PRO A 74 23.73 -21.19 32.97
C PRO A 74 24.92 -20.24 33.11
N LEU A 75 24.66 -18.95 33.34
CA LEU A 75 25.71 -17.94 33.57
C LEU A 75 26.49 -18.27 34.85
N LEU A 76 25.79 -18.55 35.94
CA LEU A 76 26.42 -18.88 37.22
C LEU A 76 27.36 -20.10 37.10
N ARG A 77 26.91 -21.17 36.44
CA ARG A 77 27.74 -22.37 36.19
C ARG A 77 28.96 -22.06 35.34
N MET A 78 28.82 -21.24 34.30
CA MET A 78 29.93 -20.84 33.45
C MET A 78 30.97 -20.00 34.22
N VAL A 79 30.52 -19.04 35.02
CA VAL A 79 31.42 -18.20 35.84
C VAL A 79 32.14 -19.05 36.90
N ALA A 80 31.40 -19.93 37.59
CA ALA A 80 31.96 -20.85 38.59
C ALA A 80 33.03 -21.76 37.99
N ALA A 81 32.78 -22.31 36.79
CA ALA A 81 33.74 -23.13 36.06
C ALA A 81 35.01 -22.34 35.67
N GLN A 82 34.86 -21.11 35.16
CA GLN A 82 36.01 -20.25 34.82
C GLN A 82 36.89 -19.93 36.05
N LEU A 83 36.27 -19.74 37.22
CA LEU A 83 36.97 -19.43 38.46
C LEU A 83 37.44 -20.67 39.25
N LYS A 84 37.06 -21.88 38.81
CA LYS A 84 37.25 -23.15 39.53
C LYS A 84 36.69 -23.10 40.96
N MET A 85 35.46 -22.62 41.10
CA MET A 85 34.75 -22.48 42.37
C MET A 85 33.42 -23.25 42.39
N PRO A 86 32.97 -23.72 43.56
CA PRO A 86 31.63 -24.30 43.70
C PRO A 86 30.54 -23.24 43.48
N VAL A 87 29.45 -23.63 42.82
CA VAL A 87 28.28 -22.76 42.54
C VAL A 87 27.59 -22.35 43.84
N GLU A 88 27.66 -23.22 44.85
CA GLU A 88 27.09 -23.10 46.18
C GLU A 88 27.62 -21.87 46.93
N SER A 89 28.85 -21.43 46.60
CA SER A 89 29.44 -20.21 47.18
C SER A 89 28.63 -18.94 46.89
N TRP A 90 27.74 -18.95 45.89
CA TRP A 90 26.85 -17.81 45.65
C TRP A 90 25.89 -17.56 46.83
N SER A 91 25.46 -18.59 47.53
CA SER A 91 24.52 -18.46 48.65
C SER A 91 25.07 -17.63 49.82
N GLU A 92 26.39 -17.58 49.95
CA GLU A 92 27.10 -16.78 50.98
C GLU A 92 27.43 -15.36 50.48
N TYR A 93 27.21 -15.06 49.19
CA TYR A 93 27.60 -13.79 48.61
C TYR A 93 26.65 -12.64 48.97
N GLY A 94 27.22 -11.57 49.54
CA GLY A 94 26.51 -10.31 49.68
C GLY A 94 25.35 -10.36 50.67
N GLN A 95 25.44 -11.23 51.68
CA GLN A 95 24.53 -11.29 52.85
C GLN A 95 24.38 -9.92 53.55
N ARG A 96 25.42 -9.07 53.46
CA ARG A 96 25.37 -7.65 53.84
C ARG A 96 25.23 -6.81 52.58
N GLU A 97 24.21 -5.95 52.55
CA GLU A 97 23.96 -5.05 51.42
C GLU A 97 25.17 -4.14 51.12
N GLN A 98 25.91 -3.74 52.17
CA GLN A 98 27.13 -2.94 52.05
C GLN A 98 28.17 -3.57 51.12
N THR A 99 28.42 -4.88 51.21
CA THR A 99 29.41 -5.57 50.37
C THR A 99 29.05 -5.49 48.89
N ARG A 100 27.76 -5.65 48.54
CA ARG A 100 27.31 -5.51 47.15
C ARG A 100 27.44 -4.08 46.64
N ARG A 101 27.14 -3.08 47.47
CA ARG A 101 27.31 -1.66 47.13
C ARG A 101 28.78 -1.32 46.89
N GLU A 102 29.68 -1.76 47.76
CA GLU A 102 31.12 -1.58 47.61
C GLU A 102 31.64 -2.23 46.32
N HIS A 103 31.21 -3.47 46.04
CA HIS A 103 31.55 -4.16 44.80
C HIS A 103 31.02 -3.43 43.55
N LEU A 104 29.81 -2.88 43.59
CA LEU A 104 29.26 -2.10 42.48
C LEU A 104 30.12 -0.86 42.19
N VAL A 105 30.52 -0.11 43.23
CA VAL A 105 31.38 1.08 43.08
C VAL A 105 32.74 0.70 42.51
N GLU A 106 33.32 -0.41 42.97
CA GLU A 106 34.60 -0.91 42.45
C GLU A 106 34.47 -1.36 40.98
N LEU A 107 33.41 -2.10 40.63
CA LEU A 107 33.12 -2.50 39.26
C LEU A 107 32.95 -1.29 38.33
N GLN A 108 32.26 -0.25 38.79
CA GLN A 108 32.12 1.02 38.06
C GLN A 108 33.47 1.68 37.80
N THR A 109 34.33 1.74 38.83
CA THR A 109 35.63 2.42 38.75
C THR A 109 36.61 1.66 37.86
N VAL A 110 36.70 0.33 38.03
CA VAL A 110 37.70 -0.50 37.34
C VAL A 110 37.31 -0.77 35.88
N PHE A 111 36.03 -1.03 35.61
CA PHE A 111 35.55 -1.40 34.27
C PHE A 111 34.85 -0.25 33.54
N GLY A 112 34.81 0.95 34.13
CA GLY A 112 34.30 2.16 33.50
C GLY A 112 32.77 2.21 33.37
N PHE A 113 32.04 1.42 34.14
CA PHE A 113 30.57 1.50 34.15
C PHE A 113 30.10 2.79 34.84
N LYS A 114 29.11 3.45 34.25
CA LYS A 114 28.58 4.73 34.74
C LYS A 114 27.12 4.56 35.19
N PRO A 115 26.72 5.15 36.33
CA PRO A 115 25.31 5.16 36.71
C PRO A 115 24.47 5.96 35.70
N PHE A 116 23.23 5.53 35.49
CA PHE A 116 22.27 6.31 34.72
C PHE A 116 21.88 7.59 35.46
N THR A 117 21.87 8.73 34.77
CA THR A 117 21.60 10.05 35.35
C THR A 117 20.52 10.79 34.57
N MET A 118 20.04 11.90 35.13
CA MET A 118 19.11 12.78 34.40
C MET A 118 19.71 13.40 33.13
N SER A 119 21.03 13.56 33.06
CA SER A 119 21.69 14.01 31.82
C SER A 119 21.54 12.97 30.71
N HIS A 120 21.82 11.70 31.04
CA HIS A 120 21.63 10.56 30.13
C HIS A 120 20.15 10.42 29.71
N TYR A 121 19.21 10.61 30.64
CA TYR A 121 17.78 10.59 30.32
C TYR A 121 17.40 11.67 29.29
N ARG A 122 17.85 12.91 29.46
CA ARG A 122 17.54 14.00 28.52
C ARG A 122 18.13 13.74 27.14
N GLN A 123 19.37 13.24 27.08
CA GLN A 123 20.04 12.88 25.82
C GLN A 123 19.34 11.71 25.13
N ALA A 124 18.92 10.70 25.89
CA ALA A 124 18.14 9.58 25.40
C ALA A 124 16.84 10.04 24.76
N VAL A 125 16.04 10.86 25.46
CA VAL A 125 14.77 11.39 24.91
C VAL A 125 15.02 12.18 23.62
N HIS A 126 16.08 13.00 23.56
CA HIS A 126 16.42 13.74 22.35
C HIS A 126 16.74 12.80 21.18
N THR A 127 17.66 11.85 21.37
CA THR A 127 18.07 10.88 20.34
C THR A 127 16.90 10.02 19.87
N LEU A 128 16.09 9.52 20.82
CA LEU A 128 14.91 8.73 20.51
C LEU A 128 13.83 9.53 19.81
N THR A 129 13.78 10.86 19.98
CA THR A 129 12.79 11.70 19.26
C THR A 129 13.02 11.62 17.76
N GLU A 130 14.27 11.62 17.30
CA GLU A 130 14.59 11.50 15.86
C GLU A 130 14.15 10.14 15.29
N LEU A 131 14.39 9.05 16.03
CA LEU A 131 13.87 7.74 15.67
C LEU A 131 12.34 7.70 15.71
N ALA A 132 11.73 8.38 16.68
CA ALA A 132 10.30 8.43 16.88
C ALA A 132 9.54 9.19 15.77
N LEU A 133 10.24 10.04 15.00
CA LEU A 133 9.70 10.67 13.79
C LEU A 133 9.41 9.65 12.68
N GLN A 134 10.00 8.46 12.74
CA GLN A 134 9.84 7.41 11.73
C GLN A 134 8.95 6.25 12.22
N THR A 135 8.98 5.96 13.52
CA THR A 135 8.23 4.85 14.14
C THR A 135 7.75 5.23 15.55
N ASP A 136 6.62 4.69 16.00
CA ASP A 136 6.20 4.78 17.40
C ASP A 136 6.04 3.42 18.07
N LYS A 137 6.65 2.38 17.49
CA LYS A 137 6.73 1.07 18.10
C LYS A 137 7.62 1.14 19.33
N GLY A 138 7.03 1.03 20.52
CA GLY A 138 7.73 1.17 21.80
C GLY A 138 8.98 0.30 21.91
N ILE A 139 8.90 -0.96 21.50
CA ILE A 139 10.04 -1.89 21.54
C ILE A 139 11.23 -1.42 20.69
N VAL A 140 11.00 -0.80 19.53
CA VAL A 140 12.09 -0.32 18.67
C VAL A 140 12.86 0.80 19.37
N LEU A 141 12.15 1.73 20.03
CA LEU A 141 12.77 2.82 20.79
C LEU A 141 13.47 2.29 22.04
N ALA A 142 12.84 1.38 22.78
CA ALA A 142 13.40 0.80 23.99
C ALA A 142 14.67 -0.01 23.69
N SER A 143 14.67 -0.85 22.64
CA SER A 143 15.85 -1.59 22.20
C SER A 143 16.98 -0.66 21.78
N ALA A 144 16.68 0.39 21.00
CA ALA A 144 17.69 1.37 20.59
C ALA A 144 18.29 2.10 21.80
N LEU A 145 17.48 2.45 22.80
CA LEU A 145 17.95 3.06 24.04
C LEU A 145 18.87 2.10 24.81
N VAL A 146 18.41 0.88 25.05
CA VAL A 146 19.16 -0.15 25.79
C VAL A 146 20.51 -0.41 25.13
N GLU A 147 20.54 -0.57 23.81
CA GLU A 147 21.77 -0.80 23.06
C GLU A 147 22.72 0.41 23.12
N ASN A 148 22.19 1.64 23.03
CA ASN A 148 23.00 2.85 23.15
C ASN A 148 23.60 3.02 24.55
N LEU A 149 22.84 2.75 25.62
CA LEU A 149 23.34 2.81 26.99
C LEU A 149 24.44 1.76 27.22
N ARG A 150 24.25 0.53 26.74
CA ARG A 150 25.28 -0.53 26.79
C ARG A 150 26.56 -0.12 26.06
N ARG A 151 26.46 0.43 24.84
CA ARG A 151 27.62 0.93 24.07
C ARG A 151 28.42 2.00 24.81
N GLN A 152 27.78 2.77 25.67
CA GLN A 152 28.41 3.84 26.47
C GLN A 152 28.83 3.39 27.87
N SER A 153 28.72 2.08 28.16
CA SER A 153 28.94 1.50 29.50
C SER A 153 28.07 2.15 30.58
N ILE A 154 26.87 2.62 30.23
CA ILE A 154 25.92 3.15 31.21
C ILE A 154 25.06 1.99 31.72
N ILE A 155 25.03 1.83 33.04
CA ILE A 155 24.19 0.84 33.71
C ILE A 155 22.73 1.15 33.38
N LEU A 156 22.00 0.15 32.89
CA LEU A 156 20.61 0.33 32.48
C LEU A 156 19.77 0.78 33.69
N PRO A 157 18.92 1.81 33.52
CA PRO A 157 17.99 2.17 34.57
C PRO A 157 16.86 1.15 34.67
N ALA A 158 16.04 1.27 35.70
CA ALA A 158 14.82 0.49 35.82
C ALA A 158 13.94 0.62 34.57
N MET A 159 13.21 -0.45 34.24
CA MET A 159 12.40 -0.54 33.01
C MET A 159 11.40 0.62 32.86
N ASN A 160 10.85 1.10 33.98
CA ASN A 160 9.95 2.25 34.01
C ASN A 160 10.58 3.55 33.49
N ALA A 161 11.90 3.73 33.60
CA ALA A 161 12.62 4.88 33.08
C ALA A 161 12.85 4.75 31.56
N ILE A 162 13.15 3.55 31.07
CA ILE A 162 13.28 3.22 29.64
C ILE A 162 11.95 3.48 28.92
N GLU A 163 10.84 2.98 29.49
CA GLU A 163 9.50 3.20 28.96
C GLU A 163 9.13 4.67 28.95
N ARG A 164 9.45 5.40 30.02
CA ARG A 164 9.15 6.83 30.13
C ARG A 164 9.93 7.65 29.12
N ALA A 165 11.22 7.38 28.95
CA ALA A 165 12.05 8.06 27.96
C ALA A 165 11.50 7.84 26.53
N SER A 166 11.13 6.60 26.22
CA SER A 166 10.57 6.22 24.92
C SER A 166 9.18 6.85 24.69
N ALA A 167 8.30 6.84 25.69
CA ALA A 167 6.97 7.47 25.60
C ALA A 167 7.06 9.00 25.47
N GLU A 168 8.01 9.63 26.17
CA GLU A 168 8.27 11.05 26.06
C GLU A 168 8.81 11.41 24.67
N ALA A 169 9.72 10.61 24.11
CA ALA A 169 10.23 10.77 22.75
C ALA A 169 9.10 10.66 21.71
N ILE A 170 8.21 9.67 21.83
CA ILE A 170 7.01 9.54 20.97
C ILE A 170 6.12 10.79 21.09
N THR A 171 5.92 11.29 22.30
CA THR A 171 5.11 12.49 22.53
C THR A 171 5.73 13.72 21.85
N ARG A 172 7.06 13.89 21.94
CA ARG A 172 7.79 14.98 21.28
C ARG A 172 7.74 14.85 19.75
N ALA A 173 7.95 13.64 19.23
CA ALA A 173 7.85 13.38 17.80
C ALA A 173 6.44 13.65 17.25
N ASN A 174 5.39 13.21 17.95
CA ASN A 174 4.01 13.49 17.55
C ASN A 174 3.73 15.00 17.48
N ARG A 175 4.21 15.80 18.44
CA ARG A 175 4.08 17.26 18.38
C ARG A 175 4.76 17.85 17.15
N ARG A 176 5.98 17.39 16.81
CA ARG A 176 6.70 17.82 15.60
C ARG A 176 5.99 17.40 14.32
N ILE A 177 5.47 16.18 14.27
CA ILE A 177 4.69 15.67 13.13
C ILE A 177 3.42 16.48 12.93
N TYR A 178 2.70 16.79 14.02
CA TYR A 178 1.50 17.61 13.92
C TYR A 178 1.84 19.03 13.45
N ALA A 179 2.89 19.65 13.99
CA ALA A 179 3.37 20.95 13.51
C ALA A 179 3.70 20.93 12.01
N ALA A 180 4.47 19.95 11.55
CA ALA A 180 4.78 19.79 10.12
C ALA A 180 3.53 19.70 9.23
N LEU A 181 2.47 19.03 9.70
CA LEU A 181 1.20 18.93 8.99
C LEU A 181 0.27 20.15 9.14
N THR A 182 0.58 21.10 10.02
CA THR A 182 -0.32 22.22 10.33
C THR A 182 0.26 23.61 10.12
N ASP A 183 1.59 23.78 10.17
CA ASP A 183 2.24 25.09 10.20
C ASP A 183 2.07 25.86 8.89
N SER A 184 1.99 25.15 7.77
CA SER A 184 1.71 25.72 6.44
C SER A 184 0.21 25.96 6.17
N LEU A 185 -0.68 25.59 7.09
CA LEU A 185 -2.12 25.74 6.89
C LEU A 185 -2.59 27.18 7.17
N LEU A 186 -3.05 27.84 6.12
CA LEU A 186 -3.75 29.11 6.18
C LEU A 186 -5.19 28.96 6.70
N SER A 187 -5.81 30.08 7.09
CA SER A 187 -7.19 30.11 7.58
C SER A 187 -8.20 29.44 6.63
N PRO A 188 -8.15 29.62 5.29
CA PRO A 188 -9.05 28.92 4.38
C PRO A 188 -8.91 27.39 4.43
N HIS A 189 -7.69 26.85 4.55
CA HIS A 189 -7.48 25.41 4.67
C HIS A 189 -8.14 24.87 5.95
N ARG A 190 -7.93 25.57 7.08
CA ARG A 190 -8.50 25.19 8.38
C ARG A 190 -10.03 25.21 8.36
N GLN A 191 -10.63 26.25 7.76
CA GLN A 191 -12.08 26.34 7.59
C GLN A 191 -12.63 25.16 6.79
N ARG A 192 -12.03 24.84 5.63
CA ARG A 192 -12.45 23.71 4.81
C ARG A 192 -12.28 22.37 5.52
N LEU A 193 -11.22 22.19 6.31
CA LEU A 193 -11.02 21.01 7.15
C LEU A 193 -12.09 20.90 8.26
N ASP A 194 -12.46 22.01 8.89
CA ASP A 194 -13.53 22.02 9.90
C ASP A 194 -14.92 21.72 9.26
N GLU A 195 -15.17 22.16 8.02
CA GLU A 195 -16.39 21.80 7.27
C GLU A 195 -16.54 20.30 7.05
N LEU A 196 -15.43 19.54 6.95
CA LEU A 196 -15.47 18.08 6.84
C LEU A 196 -16.22 17.43 8.02
N LEU A 197 -16.15 18.04 9.19
CA LEU A 197 -16.76 17.54 10.42
C LEU A 197 -18.25 17.88 10.53
N LYS A 198 -18.76 18.79 9.69
CA LYS A 198 -20.16 19.22 9.70
C LYS A 198 -21.04 18.32 8.84
N ARG A 199 -22.35 18.40 9.07
CA ARG A 199 -23.35 17.70 8.23
C ARG A 199 -23.28 18.25 6.81
N LYS A 200 -23.33 17.36 5.83
CA LYS A 200 -23.43 17.74 4.43
C LYS A 200 -24.86 18.24 4.16
N ASP A 201 -24.99 19.33 3.42
CA ASP A 201 -26.30 19.91 3.10
C ASP A 201 -27.24 18.88 2.45
N GLY A 202 -28.48 18.85 2.94
CA GLY A 202 -29.50 17.91 2.48
C GLY A 202 -29.23 16.44 2.83
N SER A 203 -28.25 16.14 3.69
CA SER A 203 -27.85 14.77 4.05
C SER A 203 -27.85 14.52 5.56
N LYS A 204 -28.06 13.26 5.94
CA LYS A 204 -27.92 12.79 7.34
C LYS A 204 -26.46 12.51 7.73
N VAL A 205 -25.55 12.43 6.76
CA VAL A 205 -24.12 12.15 6.99
C VAL A 205 -23.29 13.43 6.94
N THR A 206 -22.12 13.43 7.58
CA THR A 206 -21.15 14.51 7.46
C THR A 206 -20.43 14.50 6.12
N TRP A 207 -19.77 15.61 5.77
CA TRP A 207 -18.89 15.68 4.61
C TRP A 207 -17.83 14.59 4.64
N LEU A 208 -17.11 14.43 5.76
CA LEU A 208 -16.09 13.39 5.93
C LEU A 208 -16.67 11.98 5.78
N ALA A 209 -17.87 11.72 6.31
CA ALA A 209 -18.49 10.41 6.21
C ALA A 209 -18.87 10.06 4.77
N TRP A 210 -19.38 11.02 3.99
CA TRP A 210 -19.68 10.84 2.57
C TRP A 210 -18.42 10.62 1.73
N LEU A 211 -17.37 11.42 1.98
CA LEU A 211 -16.09 11.33 1.26
C LEU A 211 -15.37 9.98 1.43
N ARG A 212 -15.68 9.25 2.51
CA ARG A 212 -15.08 7.96 2.86
C ARG A 212 -15.90 6.75 2.40
N GLN A 213 -17.02 6.96 1.71
CA GLN A 213 -17.80 5.87 1.17
C GLN A 213 -17.05 5.22 -0.02
N SER A 214 -17.12 3.90 -0.10
CA SER A 214 -16.58 3.14 -1.23
C SER A 214 -17.54 3.12 -2.42
N PRO A 215 -17.05 2.78 -3.63
CA PRO A 215 -17.89 2.67 -4.81
C PRO A 215 -18.85 1.51 -4.73
N ALA A 216 -20.08 1.77 -5.18
CA ALA A 216 -21.11 0.75 -5.33
C ALA A 216 -20.99 0.08 -6.71
N LYS A 217 -21.97 0.27 -7.60
CA LYS A 217 -22.04 -0.48 -8.87
C LYS A 217 -21.13 0.14 -9.95
N PRO A 218 -20.44 -0.67 -10.78
CA PRO A 218 -19.64 -0.18 -11.91
C PRO A 218 -20.53 0.37 -13.03
N ASN A 219 -20.88 1.64 -12.93
CA ASN A 219 -21.64 2.40 -13.93
C ASN A 219 -21.29 3.89 -13.89
N SER A 220 -21.71 4.63 -14.93
CA SER A 220 -21.36 6.04 -15.11
C SER A 220 -21.83 6.93 -13.96
N ARG A 221 -22.97 6.60 -13.30
CA ARG A 221 -23.51 7.39 -12.19
C ARG A 221 -22.58 7.34 -10.98
N HIS A 222 -22.20 6.14 -10.54
CA HIS A 222 -21.30 6.00 -9.40
C HIS A 222 -19.90 6.51 -9.75
N MET A 223 -19.44 6.35 -11.00
CA MET A 223 -18.19 6.95 -11.44
C MET A 223 -18.18 8.48 -11.25
N LEU A 224 -19.23 9.17 -11.69
CA LEU A 224 -19.35 10.62 -11.49
C LEU A 224 -19.42 11.00 -10.02
N GLU A 225 -20.10 10.21 -9.18
CA GLU A 225 -20.13 10.44 -7.73
C GLU A 225 -18.74 10.32 -7.09
N HIS A 226 -17.93 9.34 -7.51
CA HIS A 226 -16.56 9.19 -7.01
C HIS A 226 -15.63 10.29 -7.50
N ILE A 227 -15.79 10.73 -8.75
CA ILE A 227 -15.08 11.90 -9.27
C ILE A 227 -15.42 13.15 -8.45
N GLU A 228 -16.69 13.34 -8.07
CA GLU A 228 -17.10 14.44 -7.18
C GLU A 228 -16.47 14.34 -5.78
N ARG A 229 -16.31 13.13 -5.23
CA ARG A 229 -15.57 12.93 -3.97
C ARG A 229 -14.10 13.33 -4.12
N LEU A 230 -13.44 12.93 -5.21
CA LEU A 230 -12.05 13.32 -5.46
C LEU A 230 -11.92 14.83 -5.61
N LYS A 231 -12.79 15.49 -6.39
CA LYS A 231 -12.82 16.95 -6.49
C LYS A 231 -13.05 17.63 -5.15
N SER A 232 -13.93 17.08 -4.32
CA SER A 232 -14.21 17.62 -2.98
C SER A 232 -12.99 17.52 -2.06
N TRP A 233 -12.23 16.42 -2.13
CA TRP A 233 -10.95 16.32 -1.45
C TRP A 233 -9.92 17.32 -1.98
N GLN A 234 -9.80 17.44 -3.31
CA GLN A 234 -8.90 18.40 -3.96
C GLN A 234 -9.24 19.85 -3.63
N ALA A 235 -10.54 20.16 -3.46
CA ALA A 235 -11.02 21.49 -3.10
C ALA A 235 -10.62 21.94 -1.69
N LEU A 236 -10.10 21.04 -0.84
CA LEU A 236 -9.43 21.43 0.39
C LEU A 236 -8.21 22.32 0.10
N ASP A 237 -7.57 22.12 -1.06
CA ASP A 237 -6.44 22.91 -1.55
C ASP A 237 -5.28 22.91 -0.55
N LEU A 238 -4.93 21.71 -0.06
CA LEU A 238 -3.85 21.58 0.91
C LEU A 238 -2.51 22.00 0.28
N PRO A 239 -1.59 22.61 1.06
CA PRO A 239 -0.28 23.01 0.57
C PRO A 239 0.45 21.86 -0.13
N ALA A 240 0.97 22.12 -1.34
CA ALA A 240 1.67 21.11 -2.12
C ALA A 240 2.91 20.58 -1.38
N GLY A 241 3.06 19.25 -1.30
CA GLY A 241 4.20 18.61 -0.66
C GLY A 241 4.12 18.51 0.86
N ILE A 242 3.00 18.89 1.48
CA ILE A 242 2.77 18.75 2.93
C ILE A 242 2.94 17.30 3.41
N GLU A 243 2.58 16.34 2.56
CA GLU A 243 2.73 14.90 2.81
C GLU A 243 4.19 14.45 2.92
N ARG A 244 5.13 15.20 2.33
CA ARG A 244 6.57 14.88 2.30
C ARG A 244 7.32 15.42 3.51
N GLN A 245 6.67 16.27 4.32
CA GLN A 245 7.27 16.82 5.53
C GLN A 245 7.33 15.81 6.69
N VAL A 246 6.63 14.69 6.55
CA VAL A 246 6.54 13.64 7.57
C VAL A 246 6.85 12.28 6.97
N HIS A 247 7.36 11.37 7.80
CA HIS A 247 7.62 10.01 7.35
C HIS A 247 6.31 9.30 6.97
N GLN A 248 6.27 8.64 5.80
CA GLN A 248 5.05 8.02 5.24
C GLN A 248 4.35 7.07 6.24
N ASN A 249 5.10 6.21 6.94
CA ASN A 249 4.52 5.31 7.94
C ASN A 249 3.79 6.04 9.08
N ARG A 250 4.25 7.23 9.48
CA ARG A 250 3.58 8.04 10.50
C ARG A 250 2.29 8.64 9.95
N LEU A 251 2.35 9.19 8.73
CA LEU A 251 1.19 9.76 8.04
C LEU A 251 0.08 8.72 7.88
N LEU A 252 0.41 7.54 7.34
CA LEU A 252 -0.53 6.43 7.17
C LEU A 252 -1.11 5.95 8.50
N LYS A 253 -0.31 5.93 9.57
CA LYS A 253 -0.81 5.57 10.90
C LYS A 253 -1.82 6.58 11.42
N ILE A 254 -1.52 7.88 11.32
CA ILE A 254 -2.45 8.96 11.74
C ILE A 254 -3.75 8.87 10.93
N ALA A 255 -3.66 8.71 9.60
CA ALA A 255 -4.83 8.55 8.75
C ALA A 255 -5.67 7.32 9.13
N ARG A 256 -5.03 6.18 9.43
CA ARG A 256 -5.70 4.95 9.87
C ARG A 256 -6.41 5.12 11.20
N GLU A 257 -5.74 5.70 12.20
CA GLU A 257 -6.33 5.97 13.52
C GLU A 257 -7.50 6.94 13.40
N GLY A 258 -7.34 8.05 12.67
CA GLY A 258 -8.42 8.99 12.39
C GLY A 258 -9.56 8.35 11.58
N GLY A 259 -9.25 7.40 10.71
CA GLY A 259 -10.23 6.65 9.92
C GLY A 259 -11.12 5.79 10.81
N GLN A 260 -10.63 5.30 11.94
CA GLN A 260 -11.45 4.50 12.86
C GLN A 260 -12.38 5.36 13.74
N MET A 261 -12.29 6.68 13.65
CA MET A 261 -13.03 7.62 14.51
C MET A 261 -14.22 8.25 13.80
N THR A 262 -15.23 8.64 14.59
CA THR A 262 -16.34 9.45 14.07
C THR A 262 -15.93 10.92 13.94
N PRO A 263 -16.60 11.71 13.09
CA PRO A 263 -16.38 13.16 13.02
C PRO A 263 -16.51 13.85 14.39
N ALA A 264 -17.42 13.39 15.25
CA ALA A 264 -17.60 13.92 16.59
C ALA A 264 -16.42 13.62 17.52
N ASP A 265 -15.76 12.47 17.36
CA ASP A 265 -14.55 12.14 18.12
C ASP A 265 -13.35 12.97 17.67
N LEU A 266 -13.20 13.15 16.36
CA LEU A 266 -12.17 14.02 15.78
C LEU A 266 -12.34 15.47 16.22
N ALA A 267 -13.59 15.96 16.33
CA ALA A 267 -13.88 17.32 16.79
C ALA A 267 -13.40 17.60 18.22
N LYS A 268 -13.32 16.58 19.09
CA LYS A 268 -12.87 16.69 20.48
C LYS A 268 -11.35 16.77 20.64
N PHE A 269 -10.59 16.55 19.57
CA PHE A 269 -9.13 16.66 19.64
C PHE A 269 -8.70 18.09 19.91
N GLU A 270 -7.54 18.22 20.57
CA GLU A 270 -6.79 19.47 20.60
C GLU A 270 -6.53 19.94 19.16
N VAL A 271 -6.56 21.27 18.96
CA VAL A 271 -6.63 21.92 17.65
C VAL A 271 -5.54 21.43 16.68
N GLN A 272 -4.29 21.38 17.13
CA GLN A 272 -3.17 20.96 16.30
C GLN A 272 -3.29 19.49 15.91
N ARG A 273 -3.58 18.59 16.87
CA ARG A 273 -3.82 17.18 16.59
C ARG A 273 -5.00 16.98 15.63
N ARG A 274 -6.09 17.75 15.80
CA ARG A 274 -7.28 17.67 14.97
C ARG A 274 -6.94 17.94 13.51
N TYR A 275 -6.30 19.08 13.23
CA TYR A 275 -5.95 19.44 11.85
C TYR A 275 -4.93 18.48 11.25
N ALA A 276 -3.89 18.08 11.99
CA ALA A 276 -2.93 17.09 11.50
C ALA A 276 -3.62 15.76 11.12
N THR A 277 -4.59 15.32 11.91
CA THR A 277 -5.37 14.11 11.62
C THR A 277 -6.24 14.28 10.38
N LEU A 278 -6.91 15.43 10.22
CA LEU A 278 -7.74 15.72 9.05
C LEU A 278 -6.91 15.87 7.76
N VAL A 279 -5.72 16.46 7.83
CA VAL A 279 -4.76 16.52 6.72
C VAL A 279 -4.34 15.11 6.32
N ALA A 280 -3.94 14.27 7.28
CA ALA A 280 -3.58 12.88 6.99
C ALA A 280 -4.74 12.09 6.36
N LEU A 281 -5.96 12.28 6.86
CA LEU A 281 -7.18 11.70 6.29
C LEU A 281 -7.44 12.18 4.86
N ALA A 282 -7.22 13.46 4.57
CA ALA A 282 -7.41 14.03 3.25
C ALA A 282 -6.41 13.49 2.23
N ILE A 283 -5.12 13.40 2.60
CA ILE A 283 -4.07 12.85 1.74
C ILE A 283 -4.37 11.38 1.42
N GLU A 284 -4.67 10.58 2.45
CA GLU A 284 -4.98 9.16 2.28
C GLU A 284 -6.31 8.94 1.54
N GLY A 285 -7.29 9.80 1.79
CA GLY A 285 -8.59 9.81 1.11
C GLY A 285 -8.45 10.12 -0.38
N MET A 286 -7.63 11.11 -0.76
CA MET A 286 -7.32 11.42 -2.16
C MET A 286 -6.71 10.22 -2.89
N ALA A 287 -5.73 9.56 -2.27
CA ALA A 287 -5.11 8.37 -2.85
C ALA A 287 -6.12 7.23 -3.01
N THR A 288 -6.87 6.94 -1.95
CA THR A 288 -7.90 5.87 -1.95
C THR A 288 -8.97 6.11 -3.02
N VAL A 289 -9.54 7.32 -3.10
CA VAL A 289 -10.59 7.63 -4.09
C VAL A 289 -10.03 7.62 -5.51
N THR A 290 -8.77 8.02 -5.70
CA THR A 290 -8.09 7.93 -7.01
C THR A 290 -7.97 6.47 -7.46
N ASP A 291 -7.48 5.59 -6.59
CA ASP A 291 -7.39 4.15 -6.86
C ASP A 291 -8.77 3.54 -7.16
N GLU A 292 -9.80 3.92 -6.37
CA GLU A 292 -11.19 3.49 -6.58
C GLU A 292 -11.76 3.94 -7.93
N ILE A 293 -11.44 5.17 -8.38
CA ILE A 293 -11.85 5.67 -9.70
C ILE A 293 -11.20 4.85 -10.82
N ILE A 294 -9.92 4.49 -10.68
CA ILE A 294 -9.20 3.67 -11.67
C ILE A 294 -9.80 2.26 -11.73
N ASP A 295 -10.01 1.60 -10.59
CA ASP A 295 -10.63 0.27 -10.51
C ASP A 295 -12.06 0.28 -11.07
N LEU A 296 -12.84 1.32 -10.77
CA LEU A 296 -14.19 1.45 -11.29
C LEU A 296 -14.21 1.61 -12.82
N HIS A 297 -13.23 2.32 -13.39
CA HIS A 297 -13.07 2.43 -14.83
C HIS A 297 -12.73 1.08 -15.46
N ASP A 298 -11.78 0.32 -14.89
CA ASP A 298 -11.45 -1.05 -15.33
C ASP A 298 -12.71 -1.93 -15.36
N ARG A 299 -13.46 -1.96 -14.27
CA ARG A 299 -14.70 -2.75 -14.15
C ARG A 299 -15.77 -2.34 -15.15
N ILE A 300 -15.95 -1.03 -15.39
CA ILE A 300 -16.90 -0.54 -16.40
C ILE A 300 -16.47 -1.03 -17.78
N ILE A 301 -15.22 -0.81 -18.18
CA ILE A 301 -14.72 -1.24 -19.49
C ILE A 301 -14.87 -2.76 -19.65
N GLY A 302 -14.45 -3.55 -18.65
CA GLY A 302 -14.61 -5.00 -18.66
C GLY A 302 -16.06 -5.44 -18.86
N LYS A 303 -17.02 -4.78 -18.19
CA LYS A 303 -18.44 -5.04 -18.37
C LYS A 303 -18.94 -4.71 -19.79
N LEU A 304 -18.48 -3.61 -20.37
CA LEU A 304 -18.85 -3.24 -21.75
C LEU A 304 -18.34 -4.25 -22.77
N PHE A 305 -17.08 -4.68 -22.64
CA PHE A 305 -16.49 -5.71 -23.51
C PHE A 305 -17.22 -7.05 -23.38
N ASN A 306 -17.54 -7.47 -22.15
CA ASN A 306 -18.29 -8.71 -21.92
C ASN A 306 -19.71 -8.65 -22.49
N ALA A 307 -20.39 -7.50 -22.38
CA ALA A 307 -21.71 -7.32 -22.97
C ALA A 307 -21.66 -7.43 -24.50
N ALA A 308 -20.67 -6.79 -25.15
CA ALA A 308 -20.46 -6.87 -26.59
C ALA A 308 -20.18 -8.32 -27.04
N LYS A 309 -19.29 -9.03 -26.33
CA LYS A 309 -18.97 -10.44 -26.59
C LYS A 309 -20.19 -11.35 -26.45
N ASN A 310 -20.96 -11.20 -25.37
CA ASN A 310 -22.15 -12.01 -25.13
C ASN A 310 -23.22 -11.75 -26.19
N LYS A 311 -23.41 -10.49 -26.60
CA LYS A 311 -24.34 -10.12 -27.68
C LYS A 311 -23.92 -10.77 -29.00
N HIS A 312 -22.64 -10.69 -29.35
CA HIS A 312 -22.10 -11.34 -30.54
C HIS A 312 -22.35 -12.86 -30.53
N GLN A 313 -22.08 -13.50 -29.39
CA GLN A 313 -22.32 -14.94 -29.21
C GLN A 313 -23.80 -15.30 -29.33
N GLN A 314 -24.71 -14.53 -28.72
CA GLN A 314 -26.16 -14.73 -28.82
C GLN A 314 -26.66 -14.58 -30.26
N GLN A 315 -26.19 -13.55 -30.98
CA GLN A 315 -26.54 -13.36 -32.39
C GLN A 315 -26.04 -14.52 -33.25
N PHE A 316 -24.83 -15.00 -33.01
CA PHE A 316 -24.30 -16.15 -33.72
C PHE A 316 -25.09 -17.44 -33.43
N GLN A 317 -25.42 -17.69 -32.16
CA GLN A 317 -26.24 -18.84 -31.76
C GLN A 317 -27.64 -18.79 -32.38
N ALA A 318 -28.28 -17.61 -32.40
CA ALA A 318 -29.59 -17.43 -33.01
C ALA A 318 -29.57 -17.73 -34.53
N SER A 319 -28.49 -17.36 -35.22
CA SER A 319 -28.28 -17.70 -36.64
C SER A 319 -27.76 -19.13 -36.87
N GLY A 320 -27.43 -19.88 -35.82
CA GLY A 320 -26.68 -21.14 -35.91
C GLY A 320 -27.38 -22.22 -36.75
N LYS A 321 -28.71 -22.36 -36.60
CA LYS A 321 -29.49 -23.30 -37.42
C LYS A 321 -29.45 -22.92 -38.90
N ALA A 322 -29.73 -21.65 -39.21
CA ALA A 322 -29.72 -21.16 -40.59
C ALA A 322 -28.34 -21.29 -41.24
N ILE A 323 -27.27 -20.98 -40.50
CA ILE A 323 -25.87 -21.18 -40.95
C ILE A 323 -25.61 -22.67 -41.24
N ASN A 324 -25.98 -23.58 -40.32
CA ASN A 324 -25.78 -25.01 -40.53
C ASN A 324 -26.58 -25.55 -41.73
N ASP A 325 -27.81 -25.09 -41.91
CA ASP A 325 -28.64 -25.47 -43.06
C ASP A 325 -27.99 -25.03 -44.38
N LYS A 326 -27.43 -23.80 -44.45
CA LYS A 326 -26.67 -23.33 -45.61
C LYS A 326 -25.38 -24.12 -45.84
N VAL A 327 -24.61 -24.41 -44.80
CA VAL A 327 -23.37 -25.21 -44.92
C VAL A 327 -23.68 -26.60 -45.49
N ARG A 328 -24.73 -27.27 -44.99
CA ARG A 328 -25.15 -28.58 -45.52
C ARG A 328 -25.63 -28.49 -46.96
N MET A 329 -26.39 -27.45 -47.29
CA MET A 329 -26.89 -27.19 -48.65
C MET A 329 -25.73 -26.99 -49.63
N TYR A 330 -24.78 -26.11 -49.34
CA TYR A 330 -23.61 -25.89 -50.22
C TYR A 330 -22.68 -27.10 -50.27
N GLY A 331 -22.59 -27.92 -49.22
CA GLY A 331 -21.89 -29.19 -49.26
C GLY A 331 -22.49 -30.16 -50.29
N ARG A 332 -23.82 -30.24 -50.38
CA ARG A 332 -24.52 -31.07 -51.40
C ARG A 332 -24.28 -30.54 -52.81
N ILE A 333 -24.34 -29.22 -53.00
CA ILE A 333 -24.07 -28.59 -54.29
C ILE A 333 -22.61 -28.82 -54.71
N GLY A 334 -21.67 -28.66 -53.78
CA GLY A 334 -20.26 -28.97 -54.02
C GLY A 334 -20.03 -30.42 -54.43
N GLN A 335 -20.70 -31.37 -53.77
CA GLN A 335 -20.63 -32.79 -54.13
C GLN A 335 -21.17 -33.06 -55.54
N ALA A 336 -22.34 -32.50 -55.89
CA ALA A 336 -22.92 -32.64 -57.23
C ALA A 336 -21.99 -32.07 -58.32
N LEU A 337 -21.33 -30.94 -58.04
CA LEU A 337 -20.34 -30.34 -58.94
C LEU A 337 -19.07 -31.19 -59.08
N ILE A 338 -18.62 -31.83 -58.00
CA ILE A 338 -17.47 -32.76 -58.04
C ILE A 338 -17.82 -33.98 -58.91
N GLU A 339 -19.01 -34.55 -58.74
CA GLU A 339 -19.50 -35.70 -59.52
C GLU A 339 -19.65 -35.34 -61.00
N ALA A 340 -20.27 -34.20 -61.31
CA ALA A 340 -20.41 -33.71 -62.69
C ALA A 340 -19.05 -33.50 -63.36
N LYS A 341 -18.05 -32.98 -62.62
CA LYS A 341 -16.69 -32.83 -63.14
C LYS A 341 -16.02 -34.19 -63.41
N GLN A 342 -16.29 -35.20 -62.59
CA GLN A 342 -15.73 -36.55 -62.76
C GLN A 342 -16.40 -37.31 -63.92
N SER A 343 -17.70 -37.12 -64.14
CA SER A 343 -18.45 -37.77 -65.22
C SER A 343 -18.44 -37.01 -66.54
N GLY A 344 -17.95 -35.77 -66.57
CA GLY A 344 -17.96 -34.90 -67.75
C GLY A 344 -19.33 -34.28 -68.05
N SER A 345 -20.24 -34.26 -67.08
CA SER A 345 -21.59 -33.69 -67.20
C SER A 345 -21.62 -32.16 -67.02
N ASP A 346 -22.69 -31.50 -67.45
CA ASP A 346 -22.89 -30.06 -67.29
C ASP A 346 -23.01 -29.63 -65.80
N PRO A 347 -22.14 -28.72 -65.30
CA PRO A 347 -22.20 -28.19 -63.95
C PRO A 347 -23.50 -27.47 -63.60
N PHE A 348 -24.15 -26.79 -64.55
CA PHE A 348 -25.39 -26.05 -64.27
C PHE A 348 -26.57 -27.01 -64.09
N ALA A 349 -26.71 -28.00 -64.98
CA ALA A 349 -27.66 -29.10 -64.80
C ALA A 349 -27.45 -29.86 -63.48
N ALA A 350 -26.20 -30.01 -63.00
CA ALA A 350 -25.90 -30.65 -61.72
C ALA A 350 -26.38 -29.84 -60.51
N ILE A 351 -26.32 -28.50 -60.57
CA ILE A 351 -26.89 -27.63 -59.53
C ILE A 351 -28.41 -27.71 -59.54
N GLU A 352 -29.03 -27.65 -60.72
CA GLU A 352 -30.49 -27.71 -60.89
C GLU A 352 -31.10 -29.05 -60.45
N ALA A 353 -30.33 -30.14 -60.56
CA ALA A 353 -30.71 -31.45 -60.03
C ALA A 353 -30.78 -31.47 -58.49
N VAL A 354 -30.02 -30.60 -57.80
CA VAL A 354 -30.07 -30.45 -56.34
C VAL A 354 -31.20 -29.50 -55.92
N MET A 355 -31.39 -28.38 -56.63
CA MET A 355 -32.47 -27.42 -56.39
C MET A 355 -32.69 -26.46 -57.57
N PRO A 356 -33.90 -25.89 -57.75
CA PRO A 356 -34.16 -24.92 -58.82
C PRO A 356 -33.23 -23.71 -58.78
N TRP A 357 -32.85 -23.19 -59.95
CA TRP A 357 -31.88 -22.10 -60.09
C TRP A 357 -32.25 -20.84 -59.30
N ASP A 358 -33.51 -20.41 -59.34
CA ASP A 358 -33.99 -19.24 -58.59
C ASP A 358 -33.85 -19.43 -57.08
N THR A 359 -34.10 -20.65 -56.58
CA THR A 359 -33.93 -21.00 -55.17
C THR A 359 -32.45 -21.00 -54.78
N PHE A 360 -31.57 -21.48 -55.66
CA PHE A 360 -30.12 -21.40 -55.46
C PHE A 360 -29.65 -19.94 -55.40
N ALA A 361 -30.08 -19.08 -56.34
CA ALA A 361 -29.73 -17.66 -56.36
C ALA A 361 -30.21 -16.94 -55.07
N ALA A 362 -31.45 -17.16 -54.66
CA ALA A 362 -31.98 -16.64 -53.40
C ALA A 362 -31.17 -17.14 -52.19
N SER A 363 -30.75 -18.42 -52.22
CA SER A 363 -29.96 -19.02 -51.15
C SER A 363 -28.58 -18.38 -51.00
N VAL A 364 -27.93 -17.98 -52.11
CA VAL A 364 -26.64 -17.27 -52.14
C VAL A 364 -26.77 -15.90 -51.51
N THR A 365 -27.82 -15.15 -51.84
CA THR A 365 -28.12 -13.86 -51.21
C THR A 365 -28.38 -14.02 -49.70
N GLU A 366 -29.13 -15.04 -49.28
CA GLU A 366 -29.34 -15.32 -47.86
C GLU A 366 -28.05 -15.75 -47.15
N ALA A 367 -27.19 -16.53 -47.81
CA ALA A 367 -25.90 -16.90 -47.26
C ALA A 367 -24.97 -15.69 -47.11
N GLN A 368 -25.02 -14.73 -48.04
CA GLN A 368 -24.27 -13.47 -47.94
C GLN A 368 -24.75 -12.59 -46.78
N THR A 369 -26.05 -12.61 -46.45
CA THR A 369 -26.56 -11.87 -45.28
C THR A 369 -26.27 -12.58 -43.95
N LEU A 370 -26.21 -13.92 -43.95
CA LEU A 370 -25.80 -14.72 -42.79
C LEU A 370 -24.28 -14.71 -42.58
N ALA A 371 -23.51 -14.54 -43.64
CA ALA A 371 -22.07 -14.49 -43.61
C ALA A 371 -21.60 -13.33 -42.71
N ARG A 372 -20.72 -13.65 -41.78
CA ARG A 372 -20.10 -12.68 -40.88
C ARG A 372 -18.78 -12.19 -41.48
N PRO A 373 -18.29 -11.00 -41.08
CA PRO A 373 -16.94 -10.56 -41.41
C PRO A 373 -15.92 -11.65 -41.09
N ALA A 374 -14.92 -11.81 -41.94
CA ALA A 374 -13.94 -12.90 -41.85
C ALA A 374 -13.12 -12.90 -40.54
N ASP A 375 -13.02 -11.76 -39.86
CA ASP A 375 -12.34 -11.64 -38.57
C ASP A 375 -13.20 -12.09 -37.37
N PHE A 376 -14.51 -12.30 -37.56
CA PHE A 376 -15.46 -12.79 -36.55
C PHE A 376 -15.34 -12.05 -35.20
N ASP A 377 -15.10 -10.73 -35.27
CA ASP A 377 -14.83 -9.92 -34.08
C ASP A 377 -16.10 -9.26 -33.54
N PHE A 378 -16.27 -9.32 -32.21
CA PHE A 378 -17.36 -8.66 -31.49
C PHE A 378 -17.13 -7.15 -31.28
N LEU A 379 -15.94 -6.62 -31.60
CA LEU A 379 -15.53 -5.27 -31.25
C LEU A 379 -16.45 -4.17 -31.82
N HIS A 380 -17.04 -4.37 -33.00
CA HIS A 380 -18.00 -3.44 -33.58
C HIS A 380 -19.25 -3.21 -32.69
N HIS A 381 -19.65 -4.20 -31.87
CA HIS A 381 -20.76 -4.03 -30.93
C HIS A 381 -20.41 -3.14 -29.73
N ILE A 382 -19.12 -2.98 -29.40
CA ILE A 382 -18.73 -2.20 -28.22
C ILE A 382 -19.16 -0.74 -28.33
N GLY A 383 -19.22 -0.24 -29.56
CA GLY A 383 -19.60 1.12 -29.81
C GLY A 383 -21.04 1.44 -29.39
N GLU A 384 -21.94 0.45 -29.32
CA GLU A 384 -23.30 0.67 -28.79
C GLU A 384 -23.29 1.20 -27.34
N SER A 385 -22.21 0.88 -26.61
CA SER A 385 -21.99 1.33 -25.23
C SER A 385 -21.24 2.66 -25.13
N TYR A 386 -20.93 3.32 -26.25
CA TYR A 386 -20.19 4.59 -26.29
C TYR A 386 -20.83 5.65 -25.39
N ALA A 387 -22.16 5.79 -25.43
CA ALA A 387 -22.88 6.76 -24.61
C ALA A 387 -22.64 6.55 -23.10
N THR A 388 -22.49 5.30 -22.65
CA THR A 388 -22.20 4.97 -21.24
C THR A 388 -20.83 5.49 -20.83
N LEU A 389 -19.82 5.31 -21.68
CA LEU A 389 -18.46 5.76 -21.43
C LEU A 389 -18.36 7.29 -21.50
N ARG A 390 -18.96 7.87 -22.55
CA ARG A 390 -18.96 9.31 -22.82
C ARG A 390 -19.56 10.14 -21.68
N ARG A 391 -20.53 9.58 -20.94
CA ARG A 391 -21.16 10.24 -19.77
C ARG A 391 -20.18 10.65 -18.68
N TYR A 392 -19.08 9.92 -18.49
CA TYR A 392 -18.12 10.21 -17.42
C TYR A 392 -16.70 10.50 -17.93
N ALA A 393 -16.35 10.07 -19.14
CA ALA A 393 -14.99 10.18 -19.68
C ALA A 393 -14.39 11.58 -19.58
N PRO A 394 -15.10 12.69 -19.92
CA PRO A 394 -14.52 14.03 -19.78
C PRO A 394 -14.09 14.37 -18.35
N GLN A 395 -14.94 14.06 -17.36
CA GLN A 395 -14.62 14.36 -15.96
C GLN A 395 -13.55 13.41 -15.41
N PHE A 396 -13.55 12.15 -15.83
CA PHE A 396 -12.53 11.17 -15.47
C PHE A 396 -11.15 11.60 -15.98
N LEU A 397 -11.05 12.01 -17.25
CA LEU A 397 -9.78 12.49 -17.81
C LEU A 397 -9.36 13.84 -17.21
N GLY A 398 -10.30 14.70 -16.85
CA GLY A 398 -10.02 16.02 -16.27
C GLY A 398 -9.54 15.96 -14.82
N VAL A 399 -10.04 15.03 -14.01
CA VAL A 399 -9.69 14.96 -12.58
C VAL A 399 -8.35 14.25 -12.32
N LEU A 400 -7.93 13.35 -13.22
CA LEU A 400 -6.72 12.54 -13.05
C LEU A 400 -5.49 13.22 -13.65
N LYS A 401 -4.44 13.39 -12.83
CA LYS A 401 -3.13 13.88 -13.28
C LYS A 401 -2.27 12.70 -13.75
N LEU A 402 -2.44 12.31 -15.00
CA LEU A 402 -1.76 11.17 -15.63
C LEU A 402 -0.30 11.48 -15.98
N ARG A 403 0.55 10.47 -15.84
CA ARG A 403 1.95 10.43 -16.30
C ARG A 403 2.19 9.09 -16.99
N ALA A 404 3.12 9.04 -17.95
CA ALA A 404 3.40 7.85 -18.74
C ALA A 404 4.91 7.60 -18.87
N ALA A 405 5.28 6.32 -18.90
CA ALA A 405 6.58 5.86 -19.34
C ALA A 405 6.72 6.05 -20.86
N PRO A 406 7.95 6.05 -21.42
CA PRO A 406 8.15 6.22 -22.86
C PRO A 406 7.32 5.27 -23.73
N ALA A 407 7.12 4.02 -23.28
CA ALA A 407 6.35 3.00 -24.00
C ALA A 407 4.85 3.33 -24.14
N ALA A 408 4.27 4.09 -23.20
CA ALA A 408 2.85 4.46 -23.23
C ALA A 408 2.61 5.93 -23.63
N LYS A 409 3.63 6.63 -24.14
CA LYS A 409 3.52 8.03 -24.56
C LYS A 409 2.41 8.24 -25.60
N GLY A 410 2.30 7.35 -26.58
CA GLY A 410 1.24 7.44 -27.60
C GLY A 410 -0.18 7.34 -27.02
N VAL A 411 -0.37 6.60 -25.93
CA VAL A 411 -1.66 6.55 -25.21
C VAL A 411 -1.91 7.87 -24.49
N LEU A 412 -0.90 8.41 -23.80
CA LEU A 412 -1.04 9.70 -23.11
C LEU A 412 -1.32 10.85 -24.08
N ASP A 413 -0.62 10.91 -25.21
CA ASP A 413 -0.84 11.93 -26.25
C ASP A 413 -2.29 11.85 -26.79
N ALA A 414 -2.82 10.64 -26.96
CA ALA A 414 -4.21 10.45 -27.36
C ALA A 414 -5.20 10.91 -26.29
N ILE A 415 -4.91 10.67 -25.01
CA ILE A 415 -5.72 11.16 -23.89
C ILE A 415 -5.68 12.69 -23.81
N ASP A 416 -4.54 13.32 -24.05
CA ASP A 416 -4.41 14.77 -24.08
C ASP A 416 -5.15 15.38 -25.28
N MET A 417 -5.13 14.73 -26.44
CA MET A 417 -6.00 15.06 -27.58
C MET A 417 -7.49 15.02 -27.17
N LEU A 418 -7.92 13.96 -26.47
CA LEU A 418 -9.30 13.87 -25.99
C LEU A 418 -9.65 14.96 -24.96
N ARG A 419 -8.71 15.35 -24.09
CA ARG A 419 -8.90 16.47 -23.16
C ARG A 419 -9.12 17.77 -23.91
N GLY A 420 -8.28 18.08 -24.90
CA GLY A 420 -8.44 19.26 -25.77
C GLY A 420 -9.80 19.28 -26.46
N MET A 421 -10.15 18.16 -27.11
CA MET A 421 -11.46 18.01 -27.77
C MET A 421 -12.65 18.19 -26.81
N ASN A 422 -12.52 17.77 -25.55
CA ASN A 422 -13.57 17.95 -24.55
C ASN A 422 -13.72 19.41 -24.13
N SER A 423 -12.60 20.12 -23.96
CA SER A 423 -12.59 21.55 -23.63
C SER A 423 -13.19 22.39 -24.75
N ASP A 424 -12.82 22.09 -25.99
CA ASP A 424 -13.27 22.85 -27.18
C ASP A 424 -14.66 22.41 -27.68
N SER A 425 -15.27 21.41 -27.03
CA SER A 425 -16.50 20.75 -27.51
C SER A 425 -16.42 20.28 -28.97
N ALA A 426 -15.21 19.96 -29.45
CA ALA A 426 -14.95 19.55 -30.82
C ALA A 426 -15.71 18.26 -31.14
N ARG A 427 -16.38 18.21 -32.31
CA ARG A 427 -17.19 17.05 -32.73
C ARG A 427 -16.40 16.00 -33.50
N LYS A 428 -15.41 16.41 -34.29
CA LYS A 428 -14.57 15.55 -35.12
C LYS A 428 -13.18 15.40 -34.50
N VAL A 429 -12.56 14.23 -34.69
CA VAL A 429 -11.15 14.03 -34.32
C VAL A 429 -10.28 14.69 -35.40
N PRO A 430 -9.27 15.51 -35.03
CA PRO A 430 -8.33 16.09 -35.99
C PRO A 430 -7.57 15.04 -36.80
N ALA A 431 -7.20 15.36 -38.04
CA ALA A 431 -6.49 14.43 -38.92
C ALA A 431 -5.06 14.10 -38.43
N ASP A 432 -4.46 14.99 -37.65
CA ASP A 432 -3.15 14.85 -37.01
C ASP A 432 -3.23 14.21 -35.61
N ALA A 433 -4.39 13.70 -35.21
CA ALA A 433 -4.53 13.02 -33.93
C ALA A 433 -3.58 11.81 -33.80
N PRO A 434 -2.99 11.57 -32.62
CA PRO A 434 -2.10 10.42 -32.42
C PRO A 434 -2.79 9.10 -32.77
N THR A 435 -2.21 8.29 -33.64
CA THR A 435 -2.77 6.98 -34.04
C THR A 435 -1.87 5.80 -33.68
N ALA A 436 -0.63 6.05 -33.28
CA ALA A 436 0.37 5.01 -33.01
C ALA A 436 -0.01 4.04 -31.87
N PHE A 437 -0.90 4.45 -30.96
CA PHE A 437 -1.39 3.59 -29.88
C PHE A 437 -2.47 2.60 -30.33
N ILE A 438 -3.05 2.78 -31.52
CA ILE A 438 -4.18 1.99 -32.02
C ILE A 438 -3.67 0.61 -32.43
N LYS A 439 -4.11 -0.44 -31.73
CA LYS A 439 -3.76 -1.82 -32.08
C LYS A 439 -4.44 -2.25 -33.38
N PRO A 440 -3.86 -3.22 -34.13
CA PRO A 440 -4.42 -3.69 -35.41
C PRO A 440 -5.90 -4.10 -35.35
N ARG A 441 -6.34 -4.68 -34.22
CA ARG A 441 -7.72 -5.07 -33.99
C ARG A 441 -8.71 -3.90 -33.99
N TRP A 442 -8.27 -2.71 -33.57
CA TRP A 442 -9.08 -1.48 -33.58
C TRP A 442 -8.99 -0.71 -34.90
N ALA A 443 -7.90 -0.87 -35.67
CA ALA A 443 -7.58 -0.01 -36.81
C ALA A 443 -8.74 0.10 -37.82
N LYS A 444 -9.39 -1.01 -38.18
CA LYS A 444 -10.53 -1.03 -39.12
C LYS A 444 -11.78 -0.27 -38.65
N LEU A 445 -11.92 -0.08 -37.34
CA LEU A 445 -13.06 0.63 -36.75
C LEU A 445 -12.75 2.10 -36.48
N VAL A 446 -11.47 2.41 -36.21
CA VAL A 446 -11.02 3.77 -35.87
C VAL A 446 -10.64 4.56 -37.11
N LEU A 447 -9.97 3.93 -38.08
CA LEU A 447 -9.51 4.56 -39.31
C LEU A 447 -10.48 4.15 -40.44
N THR A 448 -11.29 5.10 -40.88
CA THR A 448 -12.24 4.92 -41.99
C THR A 448 -11.84 5.80 -43.18
N ASP A 449 -12.44 5.55 -44.34
CA ASP A 449 -12.18 6.35 -45.55
C ASP A 449 -12.58 7.84 -45.36
N ASP A 450 -13.53 8.11 -44.46
CA ASP A 450 -14.01 9.45 -44.08
C ASP A 450 -13.16 10.13 -42.98
N GLY A 451 -12.08 9.46 -42.51
CA GLY A 451 -11.18 9.95 -41.46
C GLY A 451 -11.24 9.12 -40.18
N ILE A 452 -10.99 9.76 -39.03
CA ILE A 452 -10.94 9.06 -37.74
C ILE A 452 -12.35 9.02 -37.10
N ASP A 453 -12.90 7.82 -36.90
CA ASP A 453 -14.15 7.64 -36.16
C ASP A 453 -13.95 7.98 -34.69
N ARG A 454 -14.56 9.07 -34.25
CA ARG A 454 -14.46 9.56 -32.88
C ARG A 454 -14.86 8.53 -31.84
N ARG A 455 -15.96 7.82 -32.08
CA ARG A 455 -16.54 6.90 -31.09
C ARG A 455 -15.58 5.75 -30.83
N TYR A 456 -15.05 5.15 -31.88
CA TYR A 456 -14.07 4.07 -31.74
C TYR A 456 -12.70 4.58 -31.29
N TYR A 457 -12.30 5.80 -31.67
CA TYR A 457 -11.08 6.43 -31.16
C TYR A 457 -11.14 6.63 -29.64
N GLU A 458 -12.22 7.21 -29.10
CA GLU A 458 -12.43 7.40 -27.65
C GLU A 458 -12.46 6.04 -26.92
N LEU A 459 -13.18 5.05 -27.46
CA LEU A 459 -13.25 3.70 -26.89
C LEU A 459 -11.89 2.99 -26.87
N CYS A 460 -11.13 3.11 -27.95
CA CYS A 460 -9.79 2.56 -28.07
C CYS A 460 -8.84 3.22 -27.05
N ALA A 461 -8.80 4.55 -27.02
CA ALA A 461 -7.92 5.30 -26.12
C ALA A 461 -8.19 5.00 -24.64
N LEU A 462 -9.46 4.94 -24.24
CA LEU A 462 -9.83 4.61 -22.85
C LEU A 462 -9.58 3.12 -22.52
N SER A 463 -9.76 2.21 -23.48
CA SER A 463 -9.40 0.80 -23.30
C SER A 463 -7.89 0.60 -23.17
N GLU A 464 -7.08 1.32 -23.95
CA GLU A 464 -5.62 1.24 -23.87
C GLU A 464 -5.08 1.96 -22.63
N LEU A 465 -5.69 3.08 -22.21
CA LEU A 465 -5.39 3.73 -20.93
C LEU A 465 -5.58 2.77 -19.76
N LYS A 466 -6.69 2.03 -19.72
CA LYS A 466 -6.91 0.97 -18.73
C LYS A 466 -5.77 -0.07 -18.75
N ASN A 467 -5.33 -0.53 -19.92
CA ASN A 467 -4.27 -1.53 -20.02
C ASN A 467 -2.91 -0.97 -19.54
N ALA A 468 -2.63 0.29 -19.88
CA ALA A 468 -1.41 0.99 -19.46
C ALA A 468 -1.38 1.26 -17.95
N LEU A 469 -2.53 1.59 -17.35
CA LEU A 469 -2.68 1.72 -15.89
C LEU A 469 -2.45 0.38 -15.17
N ARG A 470 -2.94 -0.74 -15.73
CA ARG A 470 -2.75 -2.08 -15.14
C ARG A 470 -1.32 -2.61 -15.24
N SER A 471 -0.58 -2.22 -16.29
CA SER A 471 0.81 -2.61 -16.50
C SER A 471 1.80 -1.71 -15.77
N GLY A 472 1.36 -0.55 -15.27
CA GLY A 472 2.21 0.45 -14.64
C GLY A 472 2.92 1.38 -15.65
N ASP A 473 2.66 1.23 -16.94
CA ASP A 473 3.21 2.10 -17.98
C ASP A 473 2.60 3.52 -17.93
N VAL A 474 1.40 3.65 -17.35
CA VAL A 474 0.78 4.92 -16.99
C VAL A 474 0.46 4.90 -15.50
N TRP A 475 0.70 6.01 -14.80
CA TRP A 475 0.33 6.18 -13.40
C TRP A 475 -0.36 7.52 -13.17
N VAL A 476 -1.16 7.59 -12.10
CA VAL A 476 -1.82 8.82 -11.67
C VAL A 476 -1.06 9.42 -10.50
N HIS A 477 -0.74 10.71 -10.58
CA HIS A 477 -0.12 11.42 -9.47
C HIS A 477 -1.04 11.42 -8.24
N GLY A 478 -0.54 10.92 -7.11
CA GLY A 478 -1.30 10.78 -5.86
C GLY A 478 -2.03 9.44 -5.69
N SER A 479 -1.96 8.54 -6.69
CA SER A 479 -2.36 7.13 -6.57
C SER A 479 -1.29 6.32 -5.80
N ARG A 480 -1.65 5.17 -5.26
CA ARG A 480 -0.72 4.27 -4.57
C ARG A 480 0.21 3.48 -5.50
#